data_AF-A0A820RRR9-F1
#
_entry.id   AF-A0A820RRR9-F1
#
_cell.length_a   1.000
_cell.length_b   1.000
_cell.length_c   1.000
_cell.angle_alpha   90.00
_cell.angle_beta   90.00
_cell.angle_gamma   90.00
#
_symmetry.space_group_name_H-M   'P 1'
#
loop_
_entity.id
_entity.type
_entity.pdbx_description
1 polymer ?
#
loop_
_entity_poly.entity_id
_entity_poly.type
_entity_poly.pdbx_seq_one_letter_code
_entity_poly.pdbx_strand_id
1 'polypeptide(L)'
;LGVCPLIIMAMLKEASSSKLITYNAIQSRTENFVYGNLDKSNKPPAIMVKHLNSDRIVGSAAQKYCLFRLFPIMFSDPVEHLESFKIYLILRELLDMVLALPQRKSWLPFMETLSINFQCLMLDLLPHKVIPKVHFITEYTRIIDENGPPVRYWCMRYEATHLYFKKIAMQSYNFKNIPKKLAQRQQLRQCFFLSKPYFLRTFKEASGTKQTRMHEIDSKFKILLAQRYGQQFVQSDQSLLRCSKLIHNHIIYKQYAVYVYDLEHVEEIPLFFQILYIFKFNQQWMFIVEFLNTDGFSTKLWSYKLSSYGRLGIVLPNDLKYFHKGLDLYEIDNLHVVNLTSRLTKKN
;
A
#
# COMPACT_ATOMS: atom_id res chain seq x y z
N LEU A 1 1.65 10.60 10.04
CA LEU A 1 2.78 10.43 9.07
C LEU A 1 4.05 11.22 9.43
N GLY A 2 3.94 12.47 9.91
CA GLY A 2 5.12 13.28 10.21
C GLY A 2 6.02 12.77 11.35
N VAL A 3 5.51 11.86 12.18
CA VAL A 3 6.22 11.23 13.31
C VAL A 3 6.98 9.96 12.89
N CYS A 4 6.58 9.30 11.80
CA CYS A 4 7.22 8.06 11.33
C CYS A 4 8.75 8.18 11.19
N PRO A 5 9.33 9.25 10.60
CA PRO A 5 10.78 9.37 10.45
C PRO A 5 11.52 9.47 11.78
N LEU A 6 10.88 10.06 12.79
CA LEU A 6 11.47 10.19 14.13
C LEU A 6 11.64 8.83 14.78
N ILE A 7 10.59 7.98 14.70
CA ILE A 7 10.64 6.62 15.25
C ILE A 7 11.62 5.73 14.48
N ILE A 8 11.62 5.81 13.14
CA ILE A 8 12.61 5.07 12.33
C ILE A 8 14.03 5.44 12.76
N MET A 9 14.32 6.74 12.90
CA MET A 9 15.66 7.19 13.32
C MET A 9 16.01 6.73 14.73
N ALA A 10 15.05 6.76 15.66
CA ALA A 10 15.26 6.25 17.02
C ALA A 10 15.63 4.75 17.01
N MET A 11 14.85 3.93 16.31
CA MET A 11 15.10 2.48 16.19
C MET A 11 16.46 2.18 15.54
N LEU A 12 16.83 2.89 14.46
CA LEU A 12 18.11 2.66 13.78
C LEU A 12 19.31 3.05 14.65
N LYS A 13 19.21 4.13 15.42
CA LYS A 13 20.26 4.54 16.36
C LYS A 13 20.39 3.57 17.51
N GLU A 14 19.26 3.16 18.09
CA GLU A 14 19.23 2.15 19.16
C GLU A 14 19.86 0.83 18.69
N ALA A 15 19.49 0.35 17.50
CA ALA A 15 20.05 -0.87 16.94
C ALA A 15 21.58 -0.78 16.76
N SER A 16 22.10 0.39 16.39
CA SER A 16 23.53 0.61 16.26
C SER A 16 24.25 0.79 17.60
N SER A 17 23.64 1.46 18.59
CA SER A 17 24.23 1.59 19.93
C SER A 17 24.28 0.26 20.66
N SER A 18 23.27 -0.59 20.45
CA SER A 18 23.19 -1.95 20.98
C SER A 18 24.03 -2.96 20.18
N LYS A 19 24.82 -2.50 19.21
CA LYS A 19 25.70 -3.32 18.34
C LYS A 19 24.98 -4.43 17.57
N LEU A 20 23.67 -4.31 17.33
CA LEU A 20 22.89 -5.26 16.55
C LEU A 20 23.14 -5.09 15.04
N ILE A 21 23.35 -3.85 14.58
CA ILE A 21 23.61 -3.55 13.18
C ILE A 21 24.49 -2.31 13.04
N THR A 22 25.43 -2.30 12.09
CA THR A 22 26.28 -1.13 11.83
C THR A 22 25.59 -0.15 10.87
N TYR A 23 26.01 1.12 10.89
CA TYR A 23 25.51 2.13 9.94
C TYR A 23 25.75 1.75 8.47
N ASN A 24 26.88 1.10 8.17
CA ASN A 24 27.16 0.60 6.81
C ASN A 24 26.20 -0.53 6.41
N ALA A 25 25.88 -1.43 7.35
CA ALA A 25 24.90 -2.49 7.12
C ALA A 25 23.48 -1.94 6.92
N ILE A 26 23.08 -0.90 7.69
CA ILE A 26 21.80 -0.20 7.47
C ILE A 26 21.72 0.37 6.06
N GLN A 27 22.77 1.09 5.63
CA GLN A 27 22.81 1.67 4.29
C GLN A 27 22.69 0.58 3.22
N SER A 28 23.54 -0.46 3.28
CA SER A 28 23.53 -1.57 2.34
C SER A 28 22.15 -2.26 2.26
N ARG A 29 21.51 -2.53 3.40
CA ARG A 29 20.16 -3.12 3.42
C ARG A 29 19.13 -2.22 2.75
N THR A 30 19.14 -0.93 3.04
CA THR A 30 18.16 0.00 2.44
C THR A 30 18.36 0.18 0.93
N GLU A 31 19.61 0.09 0.45
CA GLU A 31 19.95 0.16 -0.98
C GLU A 31 19.48 -1.09 -1.73
N ASN A 32 19.77 -2.26 -1.16
CA ASN A 32 19.58 -3.56 -1.79
C ASN A 32 18.19 -4.18 -1.55
N PHE A 33 17.36 -3.60 -0.67
CA PHE A 33 16.01 -4.11 -0.43
C PHE A 33 15.17 -4.16 -1.71
N VAL A 34 14.59 -5.32 -1.98
CA VAL A 34 13.76 -5.59 -3.16
C VAL A 34 12.32 -5.16 -2.88
N TYR A 35 11.90 -4.05 -3.48
CA TYR A 35 10.53 -3.56 -3.35
C TYR A 35 9.61 -4.22 -4.37
N GLY A 36 8.42 -4.63 -3.92
CA GLY A 36 7.38 -5.13 -4.81
C GLY A 36 6.85 -4.08 -5.78
N ASN A 37 6.06 -4.53 -6.76
CA ASN A 37 5.64 -3.71 -7.90
C ASN A 37 4.68 -2.58 -7.54
N LEU A 38 4.01 -2.66 -6.40
CA LEU A 38 3.08 -1.65 -5.91
C LEU A 38 3.77 -0.65 -4.99
N ASP A 39 4.79 -1.09 -4.24
CA ASP A 39 5.59 -0.25 -3.36
C ASP A 39 6.73 0.48 -4.06
N LYS A 40 7.18 -0.03 -5.21
CA LYS A 40 8.24 0.57 -6.03
C LYS A 40 7.97 2.04 -6.39
N SER A 41 6.70 2.45 -6.53
CA SER A 41 6.35 3.85 -6.81
C SER A 41 6.69 4.80 -5.65
N ASN A 42 6.78 4.27 -4.43
CA ASN A 42 7.12 5.00 -3.21
C ASN A 42 8.44 4.49 -2.60
N LYS A 43 9.32 3.87 -3.39
CA LYS A 43 10.64 3.43 -2.91
C LYS A 43 11.38 4.62 -2.26
N PRO A 44 11.77 4.54 -0.98
CA PRO A 44 12.54 5.57 -0.31
C PRO A 44 13.97 5.62 -0.87
N PRO A 45 14.63 6.80 -0.82
CA PRO A 45 16.07 6.86 -1.00
C PRO A 45 16.78 6.09 0.11
N ALA A 46 17.95 5.54 -0.20
CA ALA A 46 18.78 4.83 0.77
C ALA A 46 19.14 5.69 1.98
N ILE A 47 19.23 5.04 3.15
CA ILE A 47 19.65 5.69 4.39
C ILE A 47 21.17 5.69 4.46
N MET A 48 21.77 6.76 3.94
CA MET A 48 23.22 6.95 4.02
C MET A 48 23.69 7.19 5.46
N VAL A 49 24.93 6.82 5.78
CA VAL A 49 25.55 7.06 7.10
C VAL A 49 25.42 8.52 7.56
N LYS A 50 25.60 9.50 6.65
CA LYS A 50 25.44 10.93 6.94
C LYS A 50 24.03 11.31 7.45
N HIS A 51 23.00 10.58 7.03
CA HIS A 51 21.62 10.81 7.48
C HIS A 51 21.41 10.37 8.92
N LEU A 52 22.08 9.29 9.35
CA LEU A 52 22.06 8.79 10.72
C LEU A 52 22.79 9.75 11.67
N ASN A 53 23.91 10.32 11.21
CA ASN A 53 24.66 11.33 11.97
C ASN A 53 23.89 12.66 12.12
N SER A 54 23.10 13.05 11.10
CA SER A 54 22.36 14.32 11.09
C SER A 54 20.90 14.22 11.54
N ASP A 55 20.45 13.06 12.06
CA ASP A 55 19.06 12.81 12.49
C ASP A 55 18.00 13.12 11.42
N ARG A 56 18.35 12.97 10.12
CA ARG A 56 17.48 13.39 9.02
C ARG A 56 17.29 12.31 7.98
N ILE A 57 16.06 11.78 7.91
CA ILE A 57 15.63 10.89 6.82
C ILE A 57 15.15 11.71 5.62
N VAL A 58 15.77 11.48 4.46
CA VAL A 58 15.44 12.13 3.18
C VAL A 58 14.24 11.43 2.54
N GLY A 59 13.50 12.16 1.69
CA GLY A 59 12.38 11.62 0.91
C GLY A 59 11.04 12.30 1.23
N SER A 60 10.07 12.04 0.35
CA SER A 60 8.68 12.50 0.49
C SER A 60 7.97 11.80 1.67
N ALA A 61 6.83 12.34 2.10
CA ALA A 61 6.05 11.72 3.16
C ALA A 61 5.56 10.31 2.79
N ALA A 62 5.23 10.06 1.52
CA ALA A 62 4.84 8.73 1.03
C ALA A 62 6.02 7.73 1.06
N GLN A 63 7.22 8.18 0.69
CA GLN A 63 8.44 7.37 0.76
C GLN A 63 8.81 7.02 2.20
N LYS A 64 8.73 8.00 3.11
CA LYS A 64 8.96 7.80 4.55
C LYS A 64 7.95 6.83 5.17
N TYR A 65 6.69 6.90 4.76
CA TYR A 65 5.68 5.96 5.21
C TYR A 65 5.90 4.55 4.63
N CYS A 66 6.33 4.44 3.37
CA CYS A 66 6.73 3.17 2.77
C CYS A 66 7.86 2.51 3.57
N LEU A 67 8.92 3.27 3.88
CA LEU A 67 10.01 2.82 4.76
C LEU A 67 9.49 2.39 6.13
N PHE A 68 8.62 3.19 6.76
CA PHE A 68 8.05 2.88 8.08
C PHE A 68 7.25 1.58 8.06
N ARG A 69 6.38 1.39 7.06
CA ARG A 69 5.55 0.19 6.94
C ARG A 69 6.38 -1.07 6.70
N LEU A 70 7.42 -0.98 5.87
CA LEU A 70 8.29 -2.10 5.54
C LEU A 70 9.48 -2.24 6.50
N PHE A 71 9.57 -1.39 7.54
CA PHE A 71 10.70 -1.39 8.47
C PHE A 71 10.90 -2.77 9.13
N PRO A 72 9.86 -3.43 9.68
CA PRO A 72 10.04 -4.72 10.35
C PRO A 72 10.35 -5.85 9.38
N ILE A 73 10.02 -5.70 8.10
CA ILE A 73 10.38 -6.65 7.04
C ILE A 73 11.85 -6.47 6.63
N MET A 74 12.31 -5.21 6.53
CA MET A 74 13.67 -4.87 6.12
C MET A 74 14.71 -5.10 7.21
N PHE A 75 14.31 -4.99 8.47
CA PHE A 75 15.14 -5.15 9.66
C PHE A 75 14.52 -6.18 10.60
N SER A 76 14.13 -7.34 10.08
CA SER A 76 13.46 -8.39 10.84
C SER A 76 14.32 -8.96 11.98
N ASP A 77 15.63 -8.92 11.85
CA ASP A 77 16.60 -9.42 12.83
C ASP A 77 16.74 -8.53 14.08
N PRO A 78 16.99 -7.20 14.01
CA PRO A 78 17.19 -6.40 15.22
C PRO A 78 15.89 -6.02 15.92
N VAL A 79 14.73 -5.95 15.23
CA VAL A 79 13.53 -5.27 15.75
C VAL A 79 13.02 -5.77 17.10
N GLU A 80 13.12 -7.07 17.38
CA GLU A 80 12.64 -7.65 18.65
C GLU A 80 13.50 -7.27 19.85
N HIS A 81 14.73 -6.81 19.61
CA HIS A 81 15.67 -6.41 20.65
C HIS A 81 15.66 -4.90 20.92
N LEU A 82 14.75 -4.15 20.28
CA LEU A 82 14.65 -2.69 20.43
C LEU A 82 13.48 -2.34 21.34
N GLU A 83 13.75 -1.58 22.39
CA GLU A 83 12.71 -1.03 23.27
C GLU A 83 11.85 -0.01 22.51
N SER A 84 12.46 0.81 21.62
CA SER A 84 11.71 1.74 20.78
C SER A 84 10.77 1.06 19.77
N PHE A 85 10.88 -0.25 19.57
CA PHE A 85 9.94 -1.01 18.75
C PHE A 85 8.53 -1.05 19.37
N LYS A 86 8.40 -0.97 20.70
CA LYS A 86 7.10 -0.84 21.38
C LYS A 86 6.35 0.42 20.92
N ILE A 87 7.07 1.53 20.77
CA ILE A 87 6.54 2.79 20.25
C ILE A 87 6.11 2.62 18.78
N TYR A 88 6.93 1.92 17.98
CA TYR A 88 6.61 1.62 16.59
C TYR A 88 5.28 0.86 16.47
N LEU A 89 5.07 -0.19 17.26
CA LEU A 89 3.86 -1.01 17.21
C LEU A 89 2.60 -0.19 17.47
N ILE A 90 2.60 0.65 18.51
CA ILE A 90 1.47 1.53 18.82
C ILE A 90 1.24 2.56 17.70
N LEU A 91 2.31 3.21 17.21
CA LEU A 91 2.15 4.16 16.11
C LEU A 91 1.64 3.48 14.84
N ARG A 92 2.11 2.26 14.56
CA ARG A 92 1.70 1.48 13.40
C ARG A 92 0.20 1.17 13.46
N GLU A 93 -0.29 0.73 14.61
CA GLU A 93 -1.71 0.46 14.82
C GLU A 93 -2.58 1.72 14.72
N LEU A 94 -2.14 2.83 15.31
CA LEU A 94 -2.78 4.14 15.15
C LEU A 94 -2.86 4.55 13.68
N LEU A 95 -1.77 4.41 12.94
CA LEU A 95 -1.73 4.75 11.51
C LEU A 95 -2.63 3.83 10.67
N ASP A 96 -2.74 2.55 11.02
CA ASP A 96 -3.65 1.63 10.35
C ASP A 96 -5.10 2.08 10.46
N MET A 97 -5.50 2.61 11.62
CA MET A 97 -6.84 3.18 11.83
C MET A 97 -7.03 4.54 11.19
N VAL A 98 -6.06 5.45 11.33
CA VAL A 98 -6.10 6.81 10.75
C VAL A 98 -6.15 6.78 9.22
N LEU A 99 -5.50 5.80 8.59
CA LEU A 99 -5.44 5.69 7.13
C LEU A 99 -6.56 4.83 6.53
N ALA A 100 -7.38 4.19 7.37
CA ALA A 100 -8.48 3.33 6.92
C ALA A 100 -9.65 4.15 6.35
N LEU A 101 -10.32 3.59 5.34
CA LEU A 101 -11.50 4.17 4.70
C LEU A 101 -12.50 3.06 4.32
N PRO A 102 -13.77 3.14 4.77
CA PRO A 102 -14.35 4.13 5.68
C PRO A 102 -13.92 3.95 7.15
N GLN A 103 -13.78 5.04 7.89
CA GLN A 103 -13.44 4.97 9.32
C GLN A 103 -14.68 4.69 10.17
N ARG A 104 -14.56 3.81 11.17
CA ARG A 104 -15.65 3.45 12.10
C ARG A 104 -15.57 4.30 13.37
N LYS A 105 -16.68 4.92 13.78
CA LYS A 105 -16.75 5.67 15.05
C LYS A 105 -16.52 4.80 16.29
N SER A 106 -16.85 3.50 16.21
CA SER A 106 -16.59 2.54 17.28
C SER A 106 -15.11 2.37 17.62
N TRP A 107 -14.19 2.81 16.76
CA TRP A 107 -12.75 2.75 17.01
C TRP A 107 -12.23 3.93 17.83
N LEU A 108 -12.99 5.02 17.97
CA LEU A 108 -12.51 6.25 18.60
C LEU A 108 -12.04 6.05 20.06
N PRO A 109 -12.76 5.34 20.95
CA PRO A 109 -12.29 5.10 22.31
C PRO A 109 -10.98 4.31 22.36
N PHE A 110 -10.82 3.35 21.45
CA PHE A 110 -9.60 2.56 21.34
C PHE A 110 -8.44 3.40 20.78
N MET A 111 -8.69 4.26 19.80
CA MET A 111 -7.69 5.20 19.26
C MET A 111 -7.22 6.21 20.31
N GLU A 112 -8.10 6.66 21.20
CA GLU A 112 -7.75 7.53 22.32
C GLU A 112 -6.81 6.82 23.31
N THR A 113 -7.16 5.58 23.69
CA THR A 113 -6.31 4.75 24.55
C THR A 113 -4.93 4.53 23.93
N LEU A 114 -4.86 4.19 22.64
CA LEU A 114 -3.59 4.03 21.94
C LEU A 114 -2.79 5.34 21.88
N SER A 115 -3.45 6.49 21.71
CA SER A 115 -2.78 7.79 21.69
C SER A 115 -2.14 8.14 23.04
N ILE A 116 -2.83 7.84 24.14
CA ILE A 116 -2.30 8.02 25.50
C ILE A 116 -1.10 7.10 25.71
N ASN A 117 -1.24 5.80 25.40
CA ASN A 117 -0.16 4.83 25.53
C ASN A 117 1.06 5.21 24.69
N PHE A 118 0.83 5.70 23.46
CA PHE A 118 1.87 6.22 22.59
C PHE A 118 2.62 7.40 23.24
N GLN A 119 1.89 8.34 23.84
CA GLN A 119 2.49 9.50 24.50
C GLN A 119 3.30 9.09 25.74
N CYS A 120 2.77 8.19 26.57
CA CYS A 120 3.49 7.65 27.73
C CYS A 120 4.82 7.01 27.31
N LEU A 121 4.79 6.08 26.34
CA LEU A 121 6.02 5.45 25.86
C LEU A 121 7.00 6.43 25.23
N MET A 122 6.50 7.47 24.54
CA MET A 122 7.36 8.54 24.01
C MET A 122 8.05 9.33 25.12
N LEU A 123 7.38 9.59 26.24
CA LEU A 123 7.96 10.27 27.40
C LEU A 123 8.97 9.36 28.13
N ASP A 124 8.66 8.08 28.27
CA ASP A 124 9.49 7.13 29.01
C ASP A 124 10.79 6.79 28.25
N LEU A 125 10.67 6.48 26.95
CA LEU A 125 11.79 5.98 26.15
C LEU A 125 12.50 7.06 25.33
N LEU A 126 11.81 8.16 24.98
CA LEU A 126 12.33 9.21 24.11
C LEU A 126 11.97 10.63 24.61
N PRO A 127 12.23 10.98 25.89
CA PRO A 127 11.76 12.23 26.50
C PRO A 127 12.19 13.49 25.74
N HIS A 128 13.40 13.48 25.16
CA HIS A 128 13.94 14.62 24.41
C HIS A 128 13.40 14.77 22.98
N LYS A 129 12.54 13.85 22.52
CA LYS A 129 12.00 13.83 21.14
C LYS A 129 10.48 14.06 21.10
N VAL A 130 9.88 14.57 22.18
CA VAL A 130 8.46 14.96 22.22
C VAL A 130 8.26 16.32 21.56
N ILE A 131 8.19 16.30 20.22
CA ILE A 131 7.93 17.49 19.39
C ILE A 131 6.43 17.76 19.23
N PRO A 132 5.99 18.96 18.79
CA PRO A 132 4.56 19.25 18.58
C PRO A 132 3.81 18.21 17.74
N LYS A 133 4.48 17.59 16.74
CA LYS A 133 3.88 16.53 15.92
C LYS A 133 3.52 15.26 16.71
N VAL A 134 4.27 14.96 17.77
CA VAL A 134 4.01 13.85 18.69
C VAL A 134 2.81 14.22 19.56
N HIS A 135 2.78 15.43 20.12
CA HIS A 135 1.65 15.91 20.90
C HIS A 135 0.34 15.89 20.10
N PHE A 136 0.33 16.37 18.86
CA PHE A 136 -0.89 16.38 18.04
C PHE A 136 -1.50 15.00 17.78
N ILE A 137 -0.80 13.89 18.04
CA ILE A 137 -1.38 12.55 17.92
C ILE A 137 -2.56 12.37 18.87
N THR A 138 -2.53 12.95 20.08
CA THR A 138 -3.62 12.87 21.06
C THR A 138 -4.91 13.51 20.55
N GLU A 139 -4.79 14.51 19.70
CA GLU A 139 -5.94 15.23 19.13
C GLU A 139 -6.60 14.50 17.96
N TYR A 140 -5.97 13.46 17.39
CA TYR A 140 -6.52 12.79 16.20
C TYR A 140 -7.89 12.20 16.46
N THR A 141 -8.16 11.64 17.65
CA THR A 141 -9.47 11.07 17.95
C THR A 141 -10.58 12.13 17.84
N ARG A 142 -10.39 13.28 18.49
CA ARG A 142 -11.33 14.41 18.43
C ARG A 142 -11.49 14.95 17.02
N ILE A 143 -10.38 15.23 16.33
CA ILE A 143 -10.39 15.78 14.97
C ILE A 143 -11.16 14.84 14.02
N ILE A 144 -11.01 13.53 14.19
CA ILE A 144 -11.69 12.54 13.37
C ILE A 144 -13.18 12.46 13.66
N ASP A 145 -13.58 12.56 14.93
CA ASP A 145 -15.00 12.53 15.27
C ASP A 145 -15.76 13.74 14.70
N GLU A 146 -15.12 14.92 14.74
CA GLU A 146 -15.67 16.17 14.24
C GLU A 146 -15.63 16.29 12.71
N ASN A 147 -14.49 15.94 12.08
CA ASN A 147 -14.22 16.23 10.66
C ASN A 147 -14.20 14.99 9.76
N GLY A 148 -14.32 13.80 10.35
CA GLY A 148 -14.19 12.53 9.64
C GLY A 148 -12.74 12.14 9.28
N PRO A 149 -12.56 11.21 8.33
CA PRO A 149 -11.27 10.58 8.07
C PRO A 149 -10.18 11.57 7.60
N PRO A 150 -8.97 11.58 8.20
CA PRO A 150 -7.92 12.55 7.87
C PRO A 150 -7.40 12.46 6.44
N VAL A 151 -7.52 11.29 5.82
CA VAL A 151 -7.17 11.05 4.41
C VAL A 151 -7.99 11.95 3.45
N ARG A 152 -9.15 12.46 3.87
CA ARG A 152 -9.99 13.36 3.05
C ARG A 152 -9.49 14.80 3.01
N TYR A 153 -8.77 15.27 4.04
CA TYR A 153 -8.30 16.65 4.18
C TYR A 153 -6.78 16.79 4.37
N TRP A 154 -6.01 15.71 4.20
CA TRP A 154 -4.55 15.74 4.30
C TRP A 154 -3.85 16.57 3.19
N CYS A 155 -2.68 17.09 3.51
CA CYS A 155 -1.90 17.94 2.61
C CYS A 155 -1.28 17.22 1.39
N MET A 156 -1.19 15.88 1.40
CA MET A 156 -0.58 15.12 0.30
C MET A 156 -1.26 15.38 -1.06
N ARG A 157 -2.59 15.54 -1.07
CA ARG A 157 -3.33 15.85 -2.30
C ARG A 157 -3.05 17.27 -2.79
N TYR A 158 -3.01 18.25 -1.88
CA TYR A 158 -2.68 19.63 -2.21
C TYR A 158 -1.23 19.77 -2.70
N GLU A 159 -0.28 19.06 -2.10
CA GLU A 159 1.12 19.05 -2.57
C GLU A 159 1.24 18.44 -3.98
N ALA A 160 0.50 17.37 -4.27
CA ALA A 160 0.51 16.73 -5.59
C ALA A 160 -0.09 17.64 -6.68
N THR A 161 -1.14 18.41 -6.38
CA THR A 161 -1.70 19.40 -7.32
C THR A 161 -0.73 20.57 -7.53
N HIS A 162 -0.10 21.08 -6.47
CA HIS A 162 0.92 22.13 -6.58
C HIS A 162 2.15 21.68 -7.37
N LEU A 163 2.57 20.42 -7.26
CA LEU A 163 3.69 19.88 -8.02
C LEU A 163 3.46 19.98 -9.54
N TYR A 164 2.23 19.76 -10.00
CA TYR A 164 1.87 19.95 -11.41
C TYR A 164 2.06 21.40 -11.86
N PHE A 165 1.59 22.36 -11.07
CA PHE A 165 1.74 23.78 -11.38
C PHE A 165 3.21 24.21 -11.40
N LYS A 166 4.00 23.77 -10.42
CA LYS A 166 5.45 24.03 -10.37
C LYS A 166 6.16 23.53 -11.63
N LYS A 167 5.86 22.31 -12.07
CA LYS A 167 6.42 21.75 -13.31
C LYS A 167 6.09 22.59 -14.54
N ILE A 168 4.83 23.00 -14.69
CA ILE A 168 4.43 23.86 -15.83
C ILE A 168 5.12 25.21 -15.76
N ALA A 169 5.20 25.84 -14.59
CA ALA A 169 5.85 27.14 -14.43
C ALA A 169 7.33 27.05 -14.85
N MET A 170 8.05 26.01 -14.39
CA MET A 170 9.45 25.78 -14.76
C MET A 170 9.64 25.49 -16.26
N GLN A 171 8.76 24.70 -16.87
CA GLN A 171 8.85 24.31 -18.29
C GLN A 171 8.32 25.37 -19.25
N SER A 172 7.63 26.40 -18.74
CA SER A 172 6.92 27.37 -19.58
C SER A 172 7.84 28.39 -20.23
N TYR A 173 9.06 28.59 -19.71
CA TYR A 173 10.09 29.55 -20.11
C TYR A 173 9.57 30.97 -20.46
N ASN A 174 8.36 31.31 -20.00
CA ASN A 174 7.67 32.56 -20.23
C ASN A 174 7.10 33.03 -18.90
N PHE A 175 7.66 34.12 -18.39
CA PHE A 175 7.36 34.68 -17.09
C PHE A 175 6.28 35.77 -17.14
N LYS A 176 5.79 36.13 -18.34
CA LYS A 176 4.70 37.09 -18.50
C LYS A 176 3.37 36.39 -18.19
N ASN A 177 2.64 36.89 -17.19
CA ASN A 177 1.31 36.40 -16.81
C ASN A 177 1.25 34.89 -16.52
N ILE A 178 2.20 34.37 -15.73
CA ILE A 178 2.25 32.96 -15.30
C ILE A 178 0.90 32.46 -14.76
N PRO A 179 0.16 33.20 -13.91
CA PRO A 179 -1.13 32.75 -13.39
C PRO A 179 -2.14 32.43 -14.51
N LYS A 180 -2.20 33.25 -15.56
CA LYS A 180 -3.07 33.03 -16.72
C LYS A 180 -2.72 31.72 -17.42
N LYS A 181 -1.43 31.46 -17.65
CA LYS A 181 -0.96 30.23 -18.30
C LYS A 181 -1.27 28.99 -17.46
N LEU A 182 -1.03 29.05 -16.15
CA LEU A 182 -1.33 27.96 -15.22
C LEU A 182 -2.83 27.66 -15.17
N ALA A 183 -3.67 28.69 -15.10
CA ALA A 183 -5.13 28.56 -15.12
C ALA A 183 -5.62 27.92 -16.42
N GLN A 184 -5.15 28.39 -17.57
CA GLN A 184 -5.51 27.82 -18.88
C GLN A 184 -5.09 26.35 -19.00
N ARG A 185 -3.86 25.98 -18.60
CA ARG A 185 -3.43 24.57 -18.65
C ARG A 185 -4.26 23.68 -17.74
N GLN A 186 -4.62 24.17 -16.55
CA GLN A 186 -5.45 23.43 -15.62
C GLN A 186 -6.89 23.26 -16.14
N GLN A 187 -7.49 24.30 -16.72
CA GLN A 187 -8.81 24.22 -17.34
C GLN A 187 -8.82 23.19 -18.47
N LEU A 188 -7.85 23.25 -19.40
CA LEU A 188 -7.73 22.27 -20.48
C LEU A 188 -7.55 20.85 -19.95
N ARG A 189 -6.74 20.67 -18.91
CA ARG A 189 -6.54 19.39 -18.25
C ARG A 189 -7.85 18.88 -17.62
N GLN A 190 -8.62 19.74 -16.96
CA GLN A 190 -9.92 19.38 -16.40
C GLN A 190 -10.91 18.99 -17.50
N CYS A 191 -11.02 19.79 -18.58
CA CYS A 191 -11.85 19.45 -19.73
C CYS A 191 -11.50 18.08 -20.31
N PHE A 192 -10.20 17.76 -20.45
CA PHE A 192 -9.76 16.44 -20.91
C PHE A 192 -10.16 15.30 -19.95
N PHE A 193 -10.08 15.53 -18.64
CA PHE A 193 -10.52 14.52 -17.66
C PHE A 193 -12.05 14.34 -17.65
N LEU A 194 -12.81 15.41 -17.92
CA LEU A 194 -14.28 15.39 -17.97
C LEU A 194 -14.81 14.85 -19.31
N SER A 195 -14.13 15.10 -20.43
CA SER A 195 -14.53 14.62 -21.77
C SER A 195 -14.32 13.13 -21.94
N LYS A 196 -13.48 12.55 -21.10
CA LYS A 196 -13.25 11.12 -21.04
C LYS A 196 -14.55 10.40 -20.64
N PRO A 197 -14.93 9.29 -21.32
CA PRO A 197 -16.14 8.51 -21.00
C PRO A 197 -16.16 7.91 -19.58
N TYR A 198 -15.10 8.17 -18.80
CA TYR A 198 -14.79 7.72 -17.45
C TYR A 198 -15.48 8.54 -16.35
N PHE A 199 -15.99 9.74 -16.63
CA PHE A 199 -16.61 10.59 -15.60
C PHE A 199 -17.97 10.04 -15.13
N LEU A 200 -18.69 9.30 -15.98
CA LEU A 200 -20.06 8.81 -15.71
C LEU A 200 -20.22 7.27 -15.80
N ARG A 201 -19.19 6.51 -16.19
CA ARG A 201 -19.27 5.04 -16.38
C ARG A 201 -18.12 4.30 -15.70
N THR A 202 -18.34 3.00 -15.42
CA THR A 202 -17.30 2.06 -14.91
C THR A 202 -16.00 2.19 -15.69
N PHE A 203 -14.96 2.65 -15.01
CA PHE A 203 -13.63 2.90 -15.57
C PHE A 203 -12.91 1.57 -15.82
N LYS A 204 -12.55 1.27 -17.07
CA LYS A 204 -11.77 0.09 -17.48
C LYS A 204 -10.59 0.52 -18.35
N GLU A 205 -9.36 0.40 -17.84
CA GLU A 205 -8.14 0.66 -18.60
C GLU A 205 -7.16 -0.50 -18.44
N ALA A 206 -6.65 -1.05 -19.53
CA ALA A 206 -5.68 -2.14 -19.49
C ALA A 206 -4.33 -1.67 -20.03
N SER A 207 -3.25 -2.16 -19.44
CA SER A 207 -1.88 -1.88 -19.89
C SER A 207 -1.12 -3.20 -20.12
N GLY A 208 -0.19 -3.19 -21.07
CA GLY A 208 0.59 -4.39 -21.43
C GLY A 208 -0.27 -5.49 -22.03
N THR A 209 -1.17 -5.14 -22.94
CA THR A 209 -2.10 -6.09 -23.56
C THR A 209 -1.41 -6.93 -24.62
N LYS A 210 -1.55 -8.25 -24.52
CA LYS A 210 -1.10 -9.23 -25.51
C LYS A 210 -2.26 -10.14 -25.88
N GLN A 211 -2.43 -10.41 -27.16
CA GLN A 211 -3.35 -11.44 -27.62
C GLN A 211 -2.69 -12.81 -27.42
N THR A 212 -3.39 -13.70 -26.75
CA THR A 212 -2.93 -15.06 -26.40
C THR A 212 -3.95 -16.05 -26.90
N ARG A 213 -3.49 -17.08 -27.60
CA ARG A 213 -4.37 -18.14 -28.10
C ARG A 213 -4.60 -19.19 -27.01
N MET A 214 -5.72 -19.91 -27.08
CA MET A 214 -6.04 -20.92 -26.06
C MET A 214 -4.96 -21.98 -25.92
N HIS A 215 -4.33 -22.43 -27.01
CA HIS A 215 -3.30 -23.46 -26.95
C HIS A 215 -2.05 -23.04 -26.15
N GLU A 216 -1.71 -21.74 -26.09
CA GLU A 216 -0.55 -21.21 -25.36
C GLU A 216 -0.76 -21.19 -23.83
N ILE A 217 -1.99 -21.42 -23.37
CA ILE A 217 -2.33 -21.43 -21.95
C ILE A 217 -2.01 -22.80 -21.36
N ASP A 218 -1.46 -22.81 -20.14
CA ASP A 218 -1.18 -24.03 -19.40
C ASP A 218 -2.45 -24.90 -19.24
N SER A 219 -2.25 -26.20 -19.38
CA SER A 219 -3.25 -27.27 -19.21
C SER A 219 -4.10 -27.10 -17.94
N LYS A 220 -3.47 -26.76 -16.80
CA LYS A 220 -4.15 -26.55 -15.52
C LYS A 220 -5.21 -25.44 -15.60
N PHE A 221 -4.88 -24.34 -16.26
CA PHE A 221 -5.79 -23.20 -16.42
C PHE A 221 -6.89 -23.49 -17.45
N LYS A 222 -6.59 -24.26 -18.51
CA LYS A 222 -7.61 -24.71 -19.46
C LYS A 222 -8.71 -25.53 -18.78
N ILE A 223 -8.33 -26.46 -17.89
CA ILE A 223 -9.29 -27.25 -17.11
C ILE A 223 -10.18 -26.34 -16.26
N LEU A 224 -9.59 -25.36 -15.58
CA LEU A 224 -10.32 -24.39 -14.76
C LEU A 224 -11.30 -23.53 -15.58
N LEU A 225 -10.89 -23.11 -16.79
CA LEU A 225 -11.74 -22.39 -17.73
C LEU A 225 -12.89 -23.27 -18.23
N ALA A 226 -12.62 -24.53 -18.57
CA ALA A 226 -13.63 -25.50 -19.00
C ALA A 226 -14.66 -25.79 -17.89
N GLN A 227 -14.22 -25.85 -16.62
CA GLN A 227 -15.11 -26.07 -15.49
C GLN A 227 -16.10 -24.91 -15.29
N ARG A 228 -15.66 -23.66 -15.49
CA ARG A 228 -16.51 -22.48 -15.27
C ARG A 228 -17.37 -22.10 -16.47
N TYR A 229 -16.83 -22.21 -17.68
CA TYR A 229 -17.48 -21.72 -18.92
C TYR A 229 -17.86 -22.84 -19.89
N GLY A 230 -17.57 -24.11 -19.56
CA GLY A 230 -17.86 -25.28 -20.39
C GLY A 230 -16.70 -25.66 -21.33
N GLN A 231 -16.69 -26.93 -21.77
CA GLN A 231 -15.67 -27.47 -22.69
C GLN A 231 -15.63 -26.74 -24.04
N GLN A 232 -16.78 -26.28 -24.52
CA GLN A 232 -16.93 -25.54 -25.79
C GLN A 232 -16.11 -24.24 -25.82
N PHE A 233 -15.94 -23.60 -24.65
CA PHE A 233 -15.13 -22.38 -24.52
C PHE A 233 -13.66 -22.63 -24.84
N VAL A 234 -13.11 -23.74 -24.34
CA VAL A 234 -11.68 -24.07 -24.48
C VAL A 234 -11.36 -24.62 -25.86
N GLN A 235 -12.32 -25.31 -26.48
CA GLN A 235 -12.20 -25.83 -27.85
C GLN A 235 -12.36 -24.74 -28.92
N SER A 236 -12.90 -23.57 -28.55
CA SER A 236 -13.01 -22.46 -29.48
C SER A 236 -11.63 -21.86 -29.79
N ASP A 237 -11.36 -21.57 -31.06
CA ASP A 237 -10.13 -20.90 -31.54
C ASP A 237 -10.09 -19.40 -31.16
N GLN A 238 -10.88 -19.00 -30.16
CA GLN A 238 -11.00 -17.61 -29.76
C GLN A 238 -9.73 -17.13 -29.05
N SER A 239 -9.28 -15.95 -29.45
CA SER A 239 -8.15 -15.30 -28.82
C SER A 239 -8.56 -14.60 -27.53
N LEU A 240 -7.83 -14.85 -26.45
CA LEU A 240 -7.95 -14.11 -25.20
C LEU A 240 -7.03 -12.89 -25.22
N LEU A 241 -7.52 -11.78 -24.68
CA LEU A 241 -6.66 -10.62 -24.43
C LEU A 241 -6.11 -10.73 -23.00
N ARG A 242 -4.81 -10.95 -22.87
CA ARG A 242 -4.07 -10.94 -21.60
C ARG A 242 -3.54 -9.53 -21.32
N CYS A 243 -3.53 -9.11 -20.06
CA CYS A 243 -2.83 -7.87 -19.67
C CYS A 243 -2.04 -8.04 -18.38
N SER A 244 -1.05 -7.16 -18.15
CA SER A 244 -0.25 -7.14 -16.91
C SER A 244 -0.87 -6.27 -15.82
N LYS A 245 -1.70 -5.29 -16.23
CA LYS A 245 -2.40 -4.37 -15.34
C LYS A 245 -3.79 -4.06 -15.89
N LEU A 246 -4.78 -4.11 -15.00
CA LEU A 246 -6.15 -3.68 -15.25
C LEU A 246 -6.55 -2.64 -14.21
N ILE A 247 -7.05 -1.50 -14.64
CA ILE A 247 -7.73 -0.55 -13.76
C ILE A 247 -9.22 -0.76 -13.94
N HIS A 248 -9.91 -1.15 -12.87
CA HIS A 248 -11.35 -1.40 -12.86
C HIS A 248 -11.99 -0.66 -11.68
N ASN A 249 -12.92 0.26 -11.94
CA ASN A 249 -13.59 1.07 -10.90
C ASN A 249 -12.63 1.72 -9.91
N HIS A 250 -11.56 2.34 -10.45
CA HIS A 250 -10.48 3.00 -9.70
C HIS A 250 -9.54 2.09 -8.89
N ILE A 251 -9.75 0.76 -8.91
CA ILE A 251 -8.78 -0.20 -8.37
C ILE A 251 -7.80 -0.61 -9.46
N ILE A 252 -6.53 -0.67 -9.08
CA ILE A 252 -5.46 -1.18 -9.92
C ILE A 252 -5.21 -2.64 -9.56
N TYR A 253 -5.57 -3.53 -10.48
CA TYR A 253 -5.23 -4.95 -10.49
C TYR A 253 -3.92 -5.15 -11.25
N LYS A 254 -2.95 -5.83 -10.65
CA LYS A 254 -1.67 -6.18 -11.29
C LYS A 254 -1.40 -7.66 -11.18
N GLN A 255 -0.70 -8.20 -12.18
CA GLN A 255 -0.16 -9.55 -12.12
C GLN A 255 0.81 -9.69 -10.92
N TYR A 256 0.73 -10.83 -10.25
CA TYR A 256 1.46 -11.24 -9.05
C TYR A 256 1.20 -10.43 -7.77
N ALA A 257 0.32 -9.43 -7.82
CA ALA A 257 -0.12 -8.73 -6.62
C ALA A 257 -1.16 -9.56 -5.86
N VAL A 258 -1.18 -9.38 -4.54
CA VAL A 258 -2.08 -10.05 -3.61
C VAL A 258 -3.24 -9.11 -3.25
N TYR A 259 -4.44 -9.68 -3.14
CA TYR A 259 -5.67 -8.94 -2.82
C TYR A 259 -6.46 -9.69 -1.75
N VAL A 260 -7.11 -8.92 -0.87
CA VAL A 260 -8.08 -9.45 0.10
C VAL A 260 -9.42 -9.64 -0.62
N TYR A 261 -9.99 -10.83 -0.54
CA TYR A 261 -11.26 -11.15 -1.22
C TYR A 261 -12.42 -11.40 -0.28
N ASP A 262 -12.14 -11.93 0.91
CA ASP A 262 -13.12 -12.04 1.98
C ASP A 262 -12.46 -11.92 3.36
N LEU A 263 -13.29 -11.88 4.40
CA LEU A 263 -12.88 -11.94 5.81
C LEU A 263 -13.53 -13.17 6.44
N GLU A 264 -12.77 -13.95 7.19
CA GLU A 264 -13.30 -15.07 7.96
C GLU A 264 -14.21 -14.54 9.09
N HIS A 265 -15.45 -15.02 9.13
CA HIS A 265 -16.57 -14.35 9.81
C HIS A 265 -16.42 -14.21 11.33
N VAL A 266 -15.64 -15.08 11.99
CA VAL A 266 -15.53 -15.13 13.46
C VAL A 266 -14.45 -14.18 13.97
N GLU A 267 -13.32 -14.07 13.27
CA GLU A 267 -12.13 -13.36 13.76
C GLU A 267 -11.73 -12.15 12.89
N GLU A 268 -12.50 -11.84 11.84
CA GLU A 268 -12.17 -10.83 10.83
C GLU A 268 -10.79 -11.05 10.17
N ILE A 269 -10.32 -12.30 10.11
CA ILE A 269 -9.05 -12.66 9.46
C ILE A 269 -9.18 -12.48 7.94
N PRO A 270 -8.26 -11.74 7.29
CA PRO A 270 -8.29 -11.59 5.84
C PRO A 270 -7.94 -12.87 5.10
N LEU A 271 -8.74 -13.15 4.07
CA LEU A 271 -8.48 -14.19 3.09
C LEU A 271 -7.93 -13.56 1.81
N PHE A 272 -6.87 -14.16 1.28
CA PHE A 272 -6.10 -13.58 0.19
C PHE A 272 -6.11 -14.45 -1.07
N PHE A 273 -5.97 -13.80 -2.22
CA PHE A 273 -5.54 -14.46 -3.44
C PHE A 273 -4.43 -13.67 -4.12
N GLN A 274 -3.60 -14.37 -4.88
CA GLN A 274 -2.62 -13.78 -5.78
C GLN A 274 -3.09 -13.88 -7.24
N ILE A 275 -2.98 -12.78 -7.99
CA ILE A 275 -3.34 -12.78 -9.40
C ILE A 275 -2.21 -13.39 -10.22
N LEU A 276 -2.44 -14.54 -10.86
CA LEU A 276 -1.48 -15.14 -11.78
C LEU A 276 -1.63 -14.58 -13.19
N TYR A 277 -2.87 -14.40 -13.66
CA TYR A 277 -3.18 -13.87 -14.99
C TYR A 277 -4.43 -12.99 -14.97
N ILE A 278 -4.44 -11.97 -15.82
CA ILE A 278 -5.61 -11.14 -16.10
C ILE A 278 -5.99 -11.35 -17.56
N PHE A 279 -7.21 -11.84 -17.79
CA PHE A 279 -7.74 -12.08 -19.13
C PHE A 279 -9.02 -11.29 -19.38
N LYS A 280 -9.27 -10.98 -20.64
CA LYS A 280 -10.54 -10.46 -21.14
C LYS A 280 -11.10 -11.41 -22.18
N PHE A 281 -12.36 -11.75 -22.01
CA PHE A 281 -13.15 -12.58 -22.91
C PHE A 281 -14.56 -12.02 -23.04
N ASN A 282 -15.13 -11.94 -24.24
CA ASN A 282 -16.49 -11.40 -24.51
C ASN A 282 -16.83 -10.12 -23.72
N GLN A 283 -15.88 -9.17 -23.71
CA GLN A 283 -15.96 -7.91 -22.96
C GLN A 283 -15.97 -8.00 -21.42
N GLN A 284 -15.90 -9.20 -20.86
CA GLN A 284 -15.76 -9.44 -19.43
C GLN A 284 -14.29 -9.65 -19.06
N TRP A 285 -13.89 -9.08 -17.92
CA TRP A 285 -12.56 -9.26 -17.35
C TRP A 285 -12.61 -10.35 -16.29
N MET A 286 -11.57 -11.17 -16.23
CA MET A 286 -11.44 -12.26 -15.28
C MET A 286 -10.00 -12.39 -14.79
N PHE A 287 -9.86 -12.82 -13.55
CA PHE A 287 -8.58 -13.12 -12.92
C PHE A 287 -8.45 -14.62 -12.76
N ILE A 288 -7.34 -15.18 -13.25
CA ILE A 288 -6.88 -16.49 -12.79
C ILE A 288 -6.03 -16.21 -11.57
N VAL A 289 -6.46 -16.78 -10.45
CA VAL A 289 -5.87 -16.52 -9.15
C VAL A 289 -5.45 -17.81 -8.48
N GLU A 290 -4.51 -17.69 -7.58
CA GLU A 290 -4.22 -18.69 -6.56
C GLU A 290 -4.74 -18.19 -5.22
N PHE A 291 -5.56 -19.00 -4.55
CA PHE A 291 -6.00 -18.72 -3.19
C PHE A 291 -4.88 -19.08 -2.22
N LEU A 292 -4.57 -18.14 -1.32
CA LEU A 292 -3.52 -18.26 -0.32
C LEU A 292 -4.17 -18.50 1.05
N ASN A 293 -3.60 -19.43 1.82
CA ASN A 293 -4.01 -19.65 3.19
C ASN A 293 -3.33 -18.63 4.11
N THR A 294 -4.08 -18.12 5.08
CA THR A 294 -3.57 -17.20 6.09
C THR A 294 -3.15 -18.00 7.32
N ASP A 295 -1.84 -18.23 7.48
CA ASP A 295 -1.31 -19.06 8.57
C ASP A 295 -1.35 -18.33 9.93
N GLY A 296 -1.37 -16.99 9.91
CA GLY A 296 -1.49 -16.16 11.10
C GLY A 296 -0.89 -14.77 10.94
N PHE A 297 -1.05 -13.93 11.96
CA PHE A 297 -0.48 -12.58 12.00
C PHE A 297 0.82 -12.55 12.82
N SER A 298 1.89 -12.01 12.23
CA SER A 298 3.16 -11.77 12.93
C SER A 298 3.20 -10.33 13.45
N THR A 299 3.12 -10.15 14.76
CA THR A 299 3.30 -8.84 15.40
C THR A 299 4.71 -8.28 15.17
N LYS A 300 5.73 -9.15 15.21
CA LYS A 300 7.13 -8.83 14.87
C LYS A 300 7.26 -8.14 13.51
N LEU A 301 6.63 -8.72 12.48
CA LEU A 301 6.72 -8.20 11.11
C LEU A 301 5.60 -7.22 10.76
N TRP A 302 4.64 -7.06 11.67
CA TRP A 302 3.34 -6.42 11.44
C TRP A 302 2.66 -6.87 10.13
N SER A 303 2.70 -8.17 9.86
CA SER A 303 2.32 -8.73 8.55
C SER A 303 1.65 -10.11 8.70
N TYR A 304 0.75 -10.44 7.77
CA TYR A 304 0.14 -11.78 7.69
C TYR A 304 1.09 -12.75 7.00
N LYS A 305 1.26 -13.94 7.56
CA LYS A 305 1.98 -15.05 6.95
C LYS A 305 1.05 -15.82 6.03
N LEU A 306 1.50 -16.08 4.81
CA LEU A 306 0.72 -16.74 3.78
C LEU A 306 1.44 -17.99 3.29
N SER A 307 0.67 -19.03 2.98
CA SER A 307 1.15 -20.26 2.37
C SER A 307 0.35 -20.60 1.11
N SER A 308 1.04 -21.16 0.11
CA SER A 308 0.47 -21.63 -1.15
C SER A 308 0.23 -23.13 -1.07
N TYR A 309 -0.96 -23.56 -1.47
CA TYR A 309 -1.34 -24.99 -1.60
C TYR A 309 -1.76 -25.34 -3.05
N GLY A 310 -1.49 -24.45 -4.02
CA GLY A 310 -1.83 -24.67 -5.42
C GLY A 310 -3.33 -24.63 -5.72
N ARG A 311 -4.16 -24.07 -4.83
CA ARG A 311 -5.60 -23.94 -5.05
C ARG A 311 -5.89 -22.81 -6.03
N LEU A 312 -6.14 -23.18 -7.29
CA LEU A 312 -6.45 -22.23 -8.36
C LEU A 312 -7.95 -21.89 -8.41
N GLY A 313 -8.26 -20.67 -8.88
CA GLY A 313 -9.62 -20.19 -9.04
C GLY A 313 -9.77 -19.12 -10.11
N ILE A 314 -11.03 -18.87 -10.47
CA ILE A 314 -11.40 -17.74 -11.32
C ILE A 314 -12.18 -16.74 -10.47
N VAL A 315 -11.75 -15.49 -10.49
CA VAL A 315 -12.42 -14.39 -9.79
C VAL A 315 -12.75 -13.30 -10.79
N LEU A 316 -13.98 -12.78 -10.75
CA LEU A 316 -14.37 -11.63 -11.55
C LEU A 316 -14.14 -10.34 -10.74
N PRO A 317 -13.69 -9.25 -11.37
CA PRO A 317 -13.52 -7.97 -10.68
C PRO A 317 -14.81 -7.44 -10.03
N ASN A 318 -15.97 -7.86 -10.54
CA ASN A 318 -17.29 -7.46 -10.03
C ASN A 318 -17.70 -8.22 -8.76
N ASP A 319 -17.13 -9.40 -8.52
CA ASP A 319 -17.51 -10.27 -7.40
C ASP A 319 -16.78 -9.87 -6.09
N LEU A 320 -15.81 -8.95 -6.19
CA LEU A 320 -14.98 -8.53 -5.07
C LEU A 320 -15.75 -7.59 -4.12
N LYS A 321 -16.00 -8.09 -2.90
CA LYS A 321 -16.66 -7.33 -1.83
C LYS A 321 -15.76 -6.24 -1.23
N TYR A 322 -14.46 -6.53 -1.12
CA TYR A 322 -13.49 -5.64 -0.49
C TYR A 322 -12.66 -4.92 -1.56
N PHE A 323 -12.80 -3.60 -1.59
CA PHE A 323 -12.12 -2.74 -2.54
C PHE A 323 -10.80 -2.27 -1.95
N HIS A 324 -9.87 -3.20 -1.72
CA HIS A 324 -8.53 -2.86 -1.23
C HIS A 324 -7.54 -2.63 -2.37
N LYS A 325 -6.57 -1.76 -2.08
CA LYS A 325 -5.39 -1.59 -2.92
C LYS A 325 -4.64 -2.92 -2.94
N GLY A 326 -4.11 -3.30 -4.10
CA GLY A 326 -3.23 -4.48 -4.18
C GLY A 326 -2.06 -4.37 -3.20
N LEU A 327 -1.57 -5.52 -2.80
CA LEU A 327 -0.47 -5.68 -1.85
C LEU A 327 0.66 -6.46 -2.53
N ASP A 328 1.89 -6.19 -2.09
CA ASP A 328 3.07 -6.93 -2.51
C ASP A 328 3.34 -8.07 -1.52
N LEU A 329 3.74 -9.23 -2.05
CA LEU A 329 4.20 -10.39 -1.29
C LEU A 329 5.70 -10.27 -1.06
N TYR A 330 6.14 -10.38 0.19
CA TYR A 330 7.54 -10.35 0.57
C TYR A 330 7.96 -11.72 1.10
N GLU A 331 9.22 -12.09 0.89
CA GLU A 331 9.79 -13.34 1.37
C GLU A 331 10.87 -13.03 2.42
N ILE A 332 10.76 -13.65 3.60
CA ILE A 332 11.70 -13.50 4.72
C ILE A 332 11.91 -14.89 5.33
N ASP A 333 13.14 -15.41 5.31
CA ASP A 333 13.47 -16.71 5.91
C ASP A 333 12.53 -17.85 5.48
N ASN A 334 12.23 -17.93 4.17
CA ASN A 334 11.25 -18.85 3.55
C ASN A 334 9.78 -18.64 3.96
N LEU A 335 9.45 -17.57 4.69
CA LEU A 335 8.08 -17.17 4.99
C LEU A 335 7.62 -16.14 3.97
N HIS A 336 6.47 -16.37 3.36
CA HIS A 336 5.80 -15.37 2.55
C HIS A 336 4.89 -14.51 3.43
N VAL A 337 5.07 -13.20 3.37
CA VAL A 337 4.33 -12.25 4.20
C VAL A 337 3.72 -11.13 3.38
N VAL A 338 2.54 -10.69 3.83
CA VAL A 338 1.82 -9.54 3.25
C VAL A 338 1.53 -8.53 4.35
N ASN A 339 1.90 -7.28 4.06
CA ASN A 339 1.72 -6.16 4.97
C ASN A 339 0.58 -5.26 4.49
N LEU A 340 -0.48 -5.15 5.30
CA LEU A 340 -1.62 -4.28 4.98
C LEU A 340 -1.23 -2.80 5.05
N THR A 341 -1.81 -1.98 4.17
CA THR A 341 -1.51 -0.53 4.17
C THR A 341 -2.30 0.27 5.19
N SER A 342 -3.45 -0.26 5.61
CA SER A 342 -4.40 0.30 6.57
C SER A 342 -5.28 -0.82 7.12
N ARG A 343 -6.00 -0.55 8.22
CA ARG A 343 -7.00 -1.48 8.77
C ARG A 343 -8.09 -1.79 7.74
N LEU A 344 -8.52 -3.04 7.69
CA LEU A 344 -9.59 -3.49 6.80
C LEU A 344 -10.93 -3.02 7.33
N THR A 345 -11.81 -2.65 6.41
CA THR A 345 -13.13 -2.10 6.71
C THR A 345 -14.13 -2.71 5.75
N LYS A 346 -15.12 -3.44 6.27
CA LYS A 346 -16.29 -3.84 5.48
C LYS A 346 -16.96 -2.58 4.92
N LYS A 347 -17.24 -2.57 3.62
CA LYS A 347 -18.22 -1.61 3.07
C LYS A 347 -19.57 -2.07 3.59
N ASN A 348 -20.21 -1.22 4.40
CA ASN A 348 -21.62 -1.41 4.73
C ASN A 348 -22.47 -1.13 3.49
#